data_AF-A0A537BT25-F1
#
_entry.id   AF-A0A537BT25-F1
#
_cell.length_a   1.000
_cell.length_b   1.000
_cell.length_c   1.000
_cell.angle_alpha   90.00
_cell.angle_beta   90.00
_cell.angle_gamma   90.00
#
_symmetry.space_group_name_H-M   'P 1'
#
loop_
_entity.id
_entity.type
_entity.pdbx_description
1 polymer ?
#
loop_
_entity_poly.entity_id
_entity_poly.type
_entity_poly.pdbx_seq_one_letter_code
_entity_poly.pdbx_strand_id
1 'polypeptide(L)' 'TTPNEARYFVGYVGWRPGELKSEIDRGLWSVLDADVEVIFRKDTDGMWEDLLQASRRIRAAAPAALQGASLSY' A
#
# COMPACT_ATOMS: atom_id res chain seq x y z
N THR A 1 -2.30 26.40 -5.96
CA THR A 1 -3.15 25.33 -5.45
C THR A 1 -4.47 25.97 -5.04
N THR A 2 -5.60 25.54 -5.61
CA THR A 2 -6.89 26.03 -5.13
C THR A 2 -7.31 25.20 -3.91
N PRO A 3 -7.93 25.76 -2.86
CA PRO A 3 -8.30 25.01 -1.65
C PRO A 3 -9.19 23.78 -1.90
N ASN A 4 -9.86 23.73 -3.05
CA ASN A 4 -10.81 22.68 -3.40
C ASN A 4 -10.18 21.48 -4.14
N GLU A 5 -8.86 21.51 -4.38
CA GLU A 5 -8.09 20.40 -4.98
C GLU A 5 -7.43 19.54 -3.89
N ALA A 6 -8.15 19.25 -2.81
CA ALA A 6 -7.67 18.47 -1.68
C ALA A 6 -8.76 17.59 -1.10
N ARG A 7 -8.36 16.46 -0.51
CA ARG A 7 -9.22 15.62 0.33
C ARG A 7 -8.81 15.80 1.78
N TYR A 8 -9.78 16.16 2.62
CA TYR A 8 -9.57 16.36 4.05
C TYR A 8 -9.96 15.09 4.82
N PHE A 9 -9.12 14.67 5.75
CA PHE A 9 -9.38 13.55 6.65
C PHE A 9 -9.32 14.04 8.09
N VAL A 10 -10.18 13.49 8.95
CA VAL A 10 -10.19 13.78 10.39
C VAL A 10 -9.89 12.49 11.14
N GLY A 11 -8.81 12.51 11.94
CA GLY A 11 -8.29 11.34 12.63
C GLY A 11 -7.29 10.54 11.78
N TYR A 12 -6.66 9.55 12.41
CA TYR A 12 -5.73 8.64 11.77
C TYR A 12 -5.73 7.30 12.52
N VAL A 13 -5.32 6.25 11.82
CA VAL A 13 -5.03 4.95 12.43
C VAL A 13 -3.53 4.87 12.68
N GLY A 14 -3.16 4.50 13.89
CA GLY A 14 -1.77 4.31 14.30
C GLY A 14 -1.56 2.89 14.79
N TRP A 15 -0.38 2.36 14.53
CA TRP A 15 0.05 1.05 15.00
C TRP A 15 1.13 1.20 16.05
N ARG A 16 1.14 0.31 17.03
CA ARG A 16 2.28 0.12 17.94
C ARG A 16 3.48 -0.42 17.15
N PRO A 17 4.70 -0.29 17.70
CA PRO A 17 5.89 -0.88 17.09
C PRO A 17 5.68 -2.37 16.81
N GLY A 18 5.83 -2.77 15.53
CA GLY A 18 5.70 -4.15 15.06
C GLY A 18 4.27 -4.65 14.82
N GLU A 19 3.24 -3.91 15.23
CA GLU A 19 1.83 -4.35 15.12
C GLU A 19 1.39 -4.49 13.65
N LEU A 20 1.61 -3.46 12.82
CA LEU A 20 1.29 -3.52 11.39
C LEU A 20 1.98 -4.69 10.69
N LYS A 21 3.26 -4.95 11.01
CA LYS A 21 3.99 -6.09 10.44
C LYS A 21 3.33 -7.41 10.82
N SER A 22 2.98 -7.58 12.09
CA SER A 22 2.30 -8.79 12.57
C SER A 22 0.95 -9.00 11.88
N GLU A 23 0.19 -7.93 11.65
CA GLU A 23 -1.09 -8.00 10.95
C GLU A 23 -0.93 -8.39 9.47
N ILE A 24 0.09 -7.85 8.78
CA ILE A 24 0.45 -8.23 7.41
C ILE A 24 0.87 -9.70 7.35
N ASP A 25 1.75 -10.15 8.25
CA ASP A 25 2.23 -11.55 8.30
C ASP A 25 1.08 -12.54 8.52
N ARG A 26 0.01 -12.11 9.23
CA ARG A 26 -1.22 -12.87 9.47
C ARG A 26 -2.23 -12.80 8.32
N GLY A 27 -1.93 -12.06 7.26
CA GLY A 27 -2.82 -11.88 6.11
C GLY A 27 -4.03 -10.99 6.37
N LEU A 28 -4.00 -10.16 7.42
CA LEU A 28 -5.09 -9.23 7.75
C LEU A 28 -5.09 -7.99 6.85
N TRP A 29 -3.93 -7.63 6.31
CA TRP A 29 -3.77 -6.52 5.37
C TRP A 29 -3.12 -6.97 4.08
N SER A 30 -3.56 -6.37 2.97
CA SER A 30 -2.83 -6.40 1.70
C SER A 30 -2.19 -5.04 1.47
N VAL A 31 -0.93 -5.02 1.04
CA VAL A 31 -0.17 -3.79 0.79
C VAL A 31 0.00 -3.58 -0.71
N LEU A 32 -0.34 -2.39 -1.17
CA LEU A 32 -0.23 -1.93 -2.55
C LEU A 32 0.65 -0.68 -2.60
N ASP A 33 1.30 -0.44 -3.74
CA ASP A 33 1.96 0.85 -3.98
C ASP A 33 0.90 1.95 -4.03
N ALA A 34 1.22 3.11 -3.46
CA ALA A 34 0.31 4.25 -3.47
C ALA A 34 0.17 4.81 -4.89
N ASP A 35 -1.07 5.07 -5.30
CA ASP A 35 -1.42 5.69 -6.57
C ASP A 35 -2.13 7.03 -6.30
N VAL A 36 -1.58 8.12 -6.85
CA VAL A 36 -2.11 9.48 -6.68
C VAL A 36 -3.51 9.61 -7.27
N GLU A 37 -3.80 8.92 -8.36
CA GLU A 37 -5.13 8.95 -8.98
C GLU A 37 -6.17 8.30 -8.06
N VAL A 38 -5.80 7.23 -7.37
CA VAL A 38 -6.66 6.55 -6.40
C VAL A 38 -6.91 7.43 -5.16
N ILE A 39 -5.88 8.11 -4.66
CA ILE A 39 -5.98 8.98 -3.47
C ILE A 39 -6.86 10.21 -3.73
N PHE A 40 -6.72 10.83 -4.91
CA PHE A 40 -7.36 12.10 -5.25
C PHE A 40 -8.60 11.98 -6.16
N ARG A 41 -8.96 10.77 -6.61
CA ARG A 41 -10.19 10.50 -7.36
C ARG A 41 -11.41 11.13 -6.69
N LYS A 42 -12.19 11.92 -7.45
CA LYS A 42 -13.38 12.63 -6.94
C LYS A 42 -14.49 11.70 -6.46
N ASP A 43 -14.83 10.69 -7.26
CA ASP A 43 -15.88 9.72 -6.98
C ASP A 43 -15.29 8.47 -6.32
N THR A 44 -15.62 8.21 -5.05
CA THR A 44 -15.08 7.07 -4.29
C THR A 44 -15.93 5.82 -4.38
N ASP A 45 -17.05 5.86 -5.10
CA ASP A 45 -17.90 4.68 -5.25
C ASP A 45 -17.12 3.56 -5.96
N GLY A 46 -17.15 2.37 -5.38
CA GLY A 46 -16.42 1.20 -5.89
C GLY A 46 -14.91 1.18 -5.59
N MET A 47 -14.37 2.20 -4.92
CA MET A 47 -12.92 2.30 -4.66
C MET A 47 -12.38 1.11 -3.86
N TRP A 48 -13.17 0.59 -2.91
CA TRP A 48 -12.78 -0.56 -2.12
C TRP A 48 -12.69 -1.83 -2.97
N GLU A 49 -13.68 -2.06 -3.82
CA GLU A 49 -13.71 -3.19 -4.74
C GLU A 49 -12.52 -3.13 -5.71
N ASP A 50 -12.21 -1.95 -6.26
CA ASP A 50 -11.06 -1.73 -7.13
C ASP A 50 -9.74 -2.08 -6.43
N LEU A 51 -9.55 -1.61 -5.19
CA LEU A 51 -8.38 -1.90 -4.36
C LEU A 51 -8.27 -3.38 -3.99
N LEU A 52 -9.39 -4.01 -3.64
CA LEU A 52 -9.46 -5.42 -3.32
C LEU A 52 -9.16 -6.30 -4.54
N GLN A 53 -9.60 -5.89 -5.73
CA GLN A 53 -9.23 -6.58 -6.97
C GLN A 53 -7.75 -6.38 -7.29
N ALA A 54 -7.21 -5.17 -7.10
CA ALA A 54 -5.80 -4.88 -7.30
C ALA A 54 -4.90 -5.71 -6.37
N SER A 55 -5.28 -5.92 -5.11
CA SER A 55 -4.51 -6.75 -4.17
C SER A 55 -4.51 -8.24 -4.53
N ARG A 56 -5.55 -8.72 -5.22
CA ARG A 56 -5.66 -10.10 -5.70
C ARG A 56 -4.93 -10.35 -7.01
N ARG A 57 -4.54 -9.31 -7.74
CA ARG A 57 -3.72 -9.47 -8.95
C ARG A 57 -2.35 -9.99 -8.53
N ILE A 58 -2.06 -11.24 -8.89
CA ILE A 58 -0.75 -11.85 -8.70
C ILE A 58 0.29 -10.97 -9.40
N ARG A 59 1.12 -10.25 -8.65
CA ARG A 59 2.39 -9.78 -9.19
C ARG A 59 3.29 -11.00 -9.31
N ALA A 60 3.51 -11.48 -10.54
CA ALA A 60 4.69 -12.28 -10.83
C ALA A 60 5.91 -11.40 -10.55
N ALA A 61 6.38 -11.37 -9.31
CA ALA A 61 7.66 -10.77 -9.01
C ALA A 61 8.74 -11.66 -9.66
N ALA A 62 9.43 -11.12 -10.66
CA ALA A 62 10.70 -11.70 -11.09
C ALA A 62 11.60 -11.82 -9.85
N PRO A 63 12.32 -12.94 -9.66
CA PRO A 63 13.10 -13.15 -8.45
C PRO A 63 14.10 -12.00 -8.30
N ALA A 64 13.95 -11.24 -7.21
CA ALA A 64 14.93 -10.25 -6.80
C ALA A 64 16.27 -10.97 -6.71
N ALA A 65 17.18 -10.55 -7.57
CA ALA A 65 18.46 -11.19 -7.80
C ALA A 65 19.20 -11.41 -6.48
N LEU A 66 19.79 -12.60 -6.37
CA LEU A 66 20.85 -12.93 -5.44
C LEU A 66 21.90 -11.81 -5.45
N GLN A 67 21.92 -10.96 -4.44
CA GLN A 67 23.11 -10.19 -4.09
C GLN A 67 23.71 -10.79 -2.83
N GLY A 68 24.24 -12.00 -3.03
CA GLY A 68 25.45 -12.40 -2.34
C GLY A 68 26.61 -11.66 -2.99
N ALA A 69 27.18 -10.71 -2.25
CA ALA A 69 28.57 -10.32 -2.39
C ALA A 69 29.04 -9.82 -1.02
N SER A 70 29.21 -10.78 -0.10
CA SER A 70 30.14 -10.62 1.00
C SER A 70 31.52 -10.55 0.37
N LEU A 71 32.12 -9.36 0.30
CA LEU A 71 33.55 -9.21 0.06
C LEU A 71 34.16 -8.65 1.33
N SER A 72 34.71 -9.57 2.12
CA SER A 72 35.74 -9.29 3.09
C SER A 72 37.04 -9.02 2.35
N TYR A 73 37.73 -7.92 2.68
CA TYR A 73 39.19 -7.86 2.73
C TYR A 73 39.59 -6.80 3.76
#